data_AF-A0A0S7ETF6-F1
#
_entry.id   AF-A0A0S7ETF6-F1
#
_cell.length_a   1.000
_cell.length_b   1.000
_cell.length_c   1.000
_cell.angle_alpha   90.00
_cell.angle_beta   90.00
_cell.angle_gamma   90.00
#
_symmetry.space_group_name_H-M   'P 1'
#
loop_
_entity.id
_entity.type
_entity.pdbx_description
1 polymer ?
#
loop_
_entity_poly.entity_id
_entity_poly.type
_entity_poly.pdbx_seq_one_letter_code
_entity_poly.pdbx_strand_id
1 'polypeptide(L)'
;MAHQGVRPCDISRQLRVSHGCVSKILGRYYETGSIKPGVIGGSKPKVATPKVVEKIAEYKRQNPTMFAWEIRDRLLAEGVCDSDTVPSVSSINRIIRTKVQQPFNLPLDGKGLSPGHT
;
A
#
# COMPACT_ATOMS: atom_id res chain seq x y z
N MET A 1 -7.28 3.39 -29.93
CA MET A 1 -7.16 4.83 -30.24
C MET A 1 -5.71 5.28 -30.37
N ALA A 2 -4.97 5.58 -29.28
CA ALA A 2 -3.58 6.05 -29.42
C ALA A 2 -2.64 4.98 -30.03
N HIS A 3 -2.82 3.71 -29.68
CA HIS A 3 -2.08 2.57 -30.25
C HIS A 3 -2.42 2.29 -31.72
N GLN A 4 -3.52 2.84 -32.20
CA GLN A 4 -3.96 2.75 -33.60
C GLN A 4 -3.49 3.97 -34.41
N GLY A 5 -2.54 4.75 -33.88
CA GLY A 5 -1.98 5.93 -34.54
C GLY A 5 -2.87 7.18 -34.53
N VAL A 6 -3.98 7.18 -33.79
CA VAL A 6 -4.88 8.33 -33.71
C VAL A 6 -4.22 9.46 -32.91
N ARG A 7 -4.23 10.67 -33.46
CA ARG A 7 -3.60 11.85 -32.83
C ARG A 7 -4.31 12.20 -31.51
N PRO A 8 -3.57 12.61 -30.45
CA PRO A 8 -4.17 12.97 -29.16
C PRO A 8 -5.26 14.05 -29.23
N CYS A 9 -5.16 14.97 -30.18
CA CYS A 9 -6.16 16.01 -30.41
C CYS A 9 -7.51 15.45 -30.92
N ASP A 10 -7.47 14.39 -31.74
CA ASP A 10 -8.68 13.72 -32.23
C ASP A 10 -9.29 12.83 -31.13
N ILE A 11 -8.45 12.22 -30.29
CA ILE A 11 -8.90 11.50 -29.10
C ILE A 11 -9.66 12.44 -28.15
N SER A 12 -9.13 13.64 -27.90
CA SER A 12 -9.77 14.66 -27.07
C SER A 12 -11.15 15.07 -27.60
N ARG A 13 -11.27 15.29 -28.92
CA ARG A 13 -12.53 15.63 -29.58
C ARG A 13 -13.55 14.48 -29.54
N GLN A 14 -13.12 13.27 -29.87
CA GLN A 14 -14.01 12.10 -29.92
C GLN A 14 -14.50 11.68 -28.54
N LEU A 15 -13.62 11.69 -27.53
CA LEU A 15 -13.97 11.30 -26.16
C LEU A 15 -14.57 12.45 -25.35
N ARG A 16 -14.61 13.68 -25.89
CA ARG A 16 -15.09 14.89 -25.22
C ARG A 16 -14.37 15.13 -23.88
N VAL A 17 -13.06 14.87 -23.86
CA VAL A 17 -12.19 15.02 -22.69
C VAL A 17 -11.16 16.11 -22.97
N SER A 18 -10.74 16.85 -21.94
CA SER A 18 -9.74 17.92 -22.12
C SER A 18 -8.41 17.38 -22.66
N HIS A 19 -7.75 18.17 -23.52
CA HIS A 19 -6.45 17.81 -24.08
C HIS A 19 -5.42 17.47 -22.99
N GLY A 20 -5.43 18.22 -21.88
CA GLY A 20 -4.55 17.97 -20.73
C GLY A 20 -4.82 16.63 -20.02
N CYS A 21 -6.07 16.17 -19.96
CA CYS A 21 -6.39 14.86 -19.40
C CYS A 21 -5.92 13.73 -20.32
N VAL A 22 -6.15 13.84 -21.64
CA VAL A 22 -5.63 12.88 -22.64
C VAL A 22 -4.11 12.79 -22.56
N SER A 23 -3.41 13.92 -22.51
CA SER A 23 -1.95 13.96 -22.38
C SER A 23 -1.45 13.29 -21.09
N LYS A 24 -2.15 13.50 -19.97
CA LYS A 24 -1.75 12.94 -18.67
C LYS A 24 -1.95 11.43 -18.59
N ILE A 25 -3.05 10.92 -19.16
CA ILE A 25 -3.33 9.48 -19.23
C ILE A 25 -2.33 8.79 -20.15
N LEU A 26 -2.12 9.33 -21.36
CA LEU A 26 -1.17 8.74 -22.32
C LEU A 26 0.26 8.78 -21.80
N GLY A 27 0.69 9.90 -21.18
CA GLY A 27 2.00 10.00 -20.55
C GLY A 27 2.22 8.93 -19.47
N ARG A 28 1.24 8.76 -18.56
CA ARG A 28 1.29 7.71 -17.53
C ARG A 28 1.35 6.31 -18.13
N TYR A 29 0.56 6.08 -19.18
CA TYR A 29 0.51 4.79 -19.85
C TYR A 29 1.84 4.41 -20.50
N TYR A 30 2.52 5.36 -21.17
CA TYR A 30 3.83 5.09 -21.74
C TYR A 30 4.93 4.89 -20.69
N GLU A 31 4.83 5.55 -19.53
CA GLU A 31 5.80 5.45 -18.45
C GLU A 31 5.63 4.17 -17.60
N THR A 32 4.39 3.81 -17.27
CA THR A 32 4.09 2.75 -16.28
C THR A 32 3.36 1.54 -16.87
N GLY A 33 2.84 1.65 -18.10
CA GLY A 33 1.93 0.67 -18.69
C GLY A 33 0.53 0.64 -18.06
N SER A 34 0.26 1.45 -17.03
CA SER A 34 -1.00 1.43 -16.28
C SER A 34 -1.94 2.56 -16.68
N ILE A 35 -3.18 2.20 -17.00
CA ILE A 35 -4.29 3.14 -17.18
C ILE A 35 -5.00 3.47 -15.86
N LYS A 36 -4.66 2.76 -14.76
CA LYS A 36 -5.33 2.97 -13.48
C LYS A 36 -4.92 4.33 -12.92
N PRO A 37 -5.87 5.13 -12.41
CA PRO A 37 -5.52 6.37 -11.73
C PRO A 37 -4.60 6.07 -10.55
N GLY A 38 -3.71 7.01 -10.24
CA GLY A 38 -2.90 6.91 -9.03
C GLY A 38 -3.79 6.86 -7.79
N VAL A 39 -3.27 6.27 -6.71
CA VAL A 39 -3.96 6.30 -5.41
C VAL A 39 -4.03 7.76 -4.95
N ILE A 40 -5.25 8.27 -4.79
CA ILE A 40 -5.50 9.61 -4.26
C ILE A 40 -5.92 9.46 -2.80
N GLY A 41 -5.20 10.15 -1.91
CA GLY A 41 -5.46 10.10 -0.47
C GLY A 41 -4.59 9.09 0.28
N GLY A 42 -4.65 9.19 1.61
CA GLY A 42 -3.81 8.44 2.55
C GLY A 42 -2.81 9.36 3.28
N SER A 43 -2.58 9.07 4.56
CA SER A 43 -1.54 9.73 5.34
C SER A 43 -0.30 8.84 5.41
N LYS A 44 0.88 9.46 5.38
CA LYS A 44 2.11 8.73 5.72
C LYS A 44 2.00 8.25 7.17
N PRO A 45 2.33 6.98 7.47
CA PRO A 45 2.31 6.49 8.84
C PRO A 45 3.28 7.30 9.70
N LYS A 46 2.77 8.05 10.69
CA LYS A 46 3.61 8.88 11.59
C LYS A 46 4.33 8.06 12.68
N VAL A 47 3.64 7.04 13.21
CA VAL A 47 4.08 6.27 14.40
C VAL A 47 4.48 4.83 14.03
N ALA A 48 3.93 4.29 12.94
CA ALA A 48 4.29 2.98 12.41
C ALA A 48 5.43 3.09 11.40
N THR A 49 6.58 3.59 11.85
CA THR A 49 7.78 3.61 11.00
C THR A 49 8.15 2.16 10.62
N PRO A 50 8.74 1.92 9.44
CA PRO A 50 9.07 0.56 8.99
C PRO A 50 9.94 -0.21 10.00
N LYS A 51 10.88 0.48 10.66
CA LYS A 51 11.75 -0.07 11.71
C LYS A 51 10.96 -0.62 12.90
N VAL A 52 9.96 0.13 13.37
CA VAL A 52 9.11 -0.28 14.50
C VAL A 52 8.25 -1.48 14.14
N VAL A 53 7.69 -1.50 12.93
CA VAL A 53 6.89 -2.62 12.43
C VAL A 53 7.74 -3.90 12.35
N GLU A 54 8.97 -3.81 11.84
CA GLU A 54 9.90 -4.93 11.76
C GLU A 54 10.27 -5.47 13.14
N LYS A 55 10.56 -4.59 14.11
CA LYS A 55 10.85 -4.99 15.49
C LYS A 55 9.67 -5.68 16.18
N ILE A 56 8.46 -5.17 15.99
CA ILE A 56 7.22 -5.83 16.48
C ILE A 56 7.09 -7.24 15.89
N ALA A 57 7.36 -7.40 14.60
CA ALA A 57 7.31 -8.71 13.93
C ALA A 57 8.39 -9.65 14.47
N GLU A 58 9.60 -9.14 14.71
CA GLU A 58 10.71 -9.89 15.28
C GLU A 58 10.38 -10.43 16.67
N TYR A 59 9.92 -9.57 17.60
CA TYR A 59 9.57 -10.00 18.96
C TYR A 59 8.44 -11.02 18.97
N LYS A 60 7.42 -10.85 18.12
CA LYS A 60 6.30 -11.78 18.04
C LYS A 60 6.70 -13.12 17.41
N ARG A 61 7.67 -13.11 16.48
CA ARG A 61 8.23 -14.33 15.88
C ARG A 61 9.12 -15.10 16.86
N GLN A 62 9.91 -14.39 17.67
CA GLN A 62 10.71 -15.01 18.73
C GLN A 62 9.80 -15.60 19.82
N ASN A 63 8.82 -14.82 20.30
CA ASN A 63 7.94 -15.21 21.39
C ASN A 63 6.47 -14.97 21.00
N PRO A 64 5.77 -15.96 20.39
CA PRO A 64 4.39 -15.81 19.94
C PRO A 64 3.38 -15.54 21.07
N THR A 65 3.71 -15.90 22.31
CA THR A 65 2.88 -15.65 23.50
C THR A 65 3.00 -14.22 24.03
N MET A 66 4.00 -13.46 23.60
CA MET A 66 4.26 -12.09 24.09
C MET A 66 3.09 -11.15 23.78
N PHE A 67 2.60 -10.46 24.79
CA PHE A 67 1.49 -9.52 24.71
C PHE A 67 1.92 -8.18 24.12
N ALA A 68 0.96 -7.45 23.56
CA ALA A 68 1.21 -6.18 22.89
C ALA A 68 1.75 -5.09 23.85
N TRP A 69 1.41 -5.13 25.14
CA TRP A 69 1.97 -4.23 26.14
C TRP A 69 3.44 -4.57 26.47
N GLU A 70 3.80 -5.86 26.51
CA GLU A 70 5.19 -6.30 26.70
C GLU A 70 6.06 -5.87 25.51
N ILE A 71 5.52 -5.98 24.29
CA ILE A 71 6.17 -5.49 23.08
C ILE A 71 6.40 -3.97 23.17
N ARG A 72 5.41 -3.21 23.67
CA ARG A 72 5.54 -1.75 23.87
C ARG A 72 6.68 -1.43 24.82
N ASP A 73 6.73 -2.09 25.96
CA ASP A 73 7.72 -1.82 26.99
C ASP A 73 9.13 -2.23 26.52
N ARG A 74 9.23 -3.30 25.73
CA ARG A 74 10.50 -3.71 25.10
C ARG A 74 10.97 -2.74 24.01
N LEU A 75 10.06 -2.18 23.20
CA LEU A 75 10.40 -1.14 22.23
C LEU A 75 10.99 0.11 22.90
N LEU A 76 10.50 0.48 24.08
CA LEU A 76 11.04 1.56 24.89
C LEU A 76 12.39 1.18 25.51
N ALA A 77 12.50 -0.02 26.09
CA ALA A 77 13.72 -0.50 26.74
C ALA A 77 14.91 -0.64 25.78
N GLU A 78 14.67 -1.07 24.54
CA GLU A 78 15.71 -1.18 23.50
C GLU A 78 15.97 0.16 22.76
N GLY A 79 15.27 1.24 23.13
CA GLY A 79 15.43 2.56 22.51
C GLY A 79 14.99 2.59 21.03
N VAL A 80 14.08 1.70 20.63
CA VAL A 80 13.53 1.66 19.26
C VAL A 80 12.53 2.80 19.07
N CYS A 81 11.78 3.12 20.12
CA CYS A 81 10.84 4.23 20.19
C CYS A 81 11.10 5.06 21.46
N ASP A 82 10.76 6.35 21.40
CA ASP A 82 10.66 7.26 22.53
C ASP A 82 9.24 7.23 23.11
N SER A 83 9.03 7.84 24.29
CA SER A 83 7.70 7.96 24.91
C SER A 83 6.64 8.61 24.01
N ASP A 84 7.05 9.50 23.10
CA ASP A 84 6.16 10.18 22.16
C ASP A 84 5.97 9.43 20.84
N THR A 85 6.90 8.54 20.48
CA THR A 85 6.90 7.83 19.20
C THR A 85 6.49 6.35 19.34
N VAL A 86 6.34 5.86 20.56
CA VAL A 86 5.90 4.49 20.82
C VAL A 86 4.44 4.29 20.42
N PRO A 87 4.13 3.24 19.63
CA PRO A 87 2.74 2.93 19.27
C PRO A 87 1.93 2.50 20.49
N SER A 88 0.64 2.86 20.50
CA SER A 88 -0.29 2.35 21.50
C SER A 88 -0.46 0.83 21.41
N VAL A 89 -0.87 0.20 22.52
CA VAL A 89 -1.15 -1.25 22.57
C VAL A 89 -2.13 -1.69 21.47
N SER A 90 -3.15 -0.88 21.19
CA SER A 90 -4.11 -1.12 20.10
C SER A 90 -3.45 -1.05 18.72
N SER A 91 -2.53 -0.11 18.52
CA SER A 91 -1.78 0.03 17.26
C SER A 91 -0.84 -1.16 17.03
N ILE A 92 -0.16 -1.63 18.08
CA ILE A 92 0.68 -2.83 18.04
C ILE A 92 -0.15 -4.05 17.65
N ASN A 93 -1.32 -4.26 18.26
CA ASN A 93 -2.22 -5.36 17.90
C ASN A 93 -2.68 -5.28 16.44
N ARG A 94 -2.97 -4.08 15.93
CA ARG A 94 -3.30 -3.88 14.51
C ARG A 94 -2.12 -4.27 13.61
N ILE A 95 -0.90 -3.84 13.95
CA ILE A 95 0.32 -4.21 13.22
C ILE A 95 0.53 -5.73 13.21
N ILE A 96 0.38 -6.40 14.36
CA ILE A 96 0.50 -7.86 14.46
C ILE A 96 -0.46 -8.55 13.49
N ARG A 97 -1.75 -8.17 13.52
CA ARG A 97 -2.76 -8.80 12.64
C ARG A 97 -2.53 -8.50 11.16
N THR A 98 -2.16 -7.28 10.82
CA THR A 98 -2.05 -6.83 9.41
C THR A 98 -0.71 -7.16 8.76
N LYS A 99 0.38 -7.21 9.52
CA LYS A 99 1.76 -7.29 9.00
C LYS A 99 2.54 -8.52 9.46
N VAL A 100 2.15 -9.14 10.58
CA VAL A 100 2.88 -10.29 11.14
C VAL A 100 2.12 -11.60 10.89
N GLN A 101 0.79 -11.59 11.04
CA GLN A 101 -0.05 -12.76 10.83
C GLN A 101 -0.51 -12.95 9.37
N GLN A 102 -0.45 -11.90 8.55
CA GLN A 102 -0.62 -12.04 7.11
C GLN A 102 0.73 -12.41 6.50
N PRO A 103 0.92 -13.63 5.96
CA PRO A 103 2.10 -13.95 5.19
C PRO A 103 2.02 -13.13 3.90
N PHE A 104 2.83 -12.09 3.81
CA PHE A 104 3.00 -11.23 2.64
C PHE A 104 1.76 -10.38 2.28
N ASN A 105 2.01 -9.10 2.00
CA ASN A 105 1.24 -8.41 0.98
C ASN A 105 1.41 -9.23 -0.32
N LEU A 106 0.54 -10.21 -0.57
CA LEU A 106 0.26 -10.61 -1.94
C LEU A 106 -0.34 -9.36 -2.59
N PRO A 107 0.24 -8.81 -3.67
CA PRO A 107 -0.55 -7.95 -4.53
C PRO A 107 -1.77 -8.77 -4.92
N LEU A 108 -2.97 -8.28 -4.63
CA LEU A 108 -4.17 -8.75 -5.31
C LEU A 108 -3.98 -8.39 -6.79
N ASP A 109 -3.21 -9.21 -7.50
CA ASP A 109 -3.24 -9.24 -8.95
C ASP A 109 -4.62 -9.79 -9.29
N GLY A 110 -5.46 -8.88 -9.77
CA GLY A 110 -6.80 -9.19 -10.24
C GLY A 110 -6.71 -10.10 -11.44
N LYS A 111 -6.62 -11.41 -11.21
CA LYS A 111 -6.87 -12.42 -12.22
C LYS A 111 -8.31 -12.87 -12.08
N GLY A 112 -9.16 -12.27 -12.91
CA GLY A 112 -10.56 -12.65 -13.06
C GLY A 112 -10.67 -14.15 -13.30
N LEU A 113 -11.46 -14.80 -12.45
CA LEU A 113 -11.88 -16.17 -12.65
C LEU A 113 -13.26 -16.17 -13.32
N SER A 114 -13.27 -16.26 -14.65
CA SER A 114 -14.35 -16.76 -15.50
C SER A 114 -13.69 -17.04 -16.86
N PRO A 115 -13.87 -18.22 -17.48
CA PRO A 115 -15.18 -18.68 -17.90
C PRO A 115 -15.45 -20.19 -17.69
N GLY A 116 -16.72 -20.53 -17.52
CA GLY A 116 -17.22 -21.89 -17.62
C GLY A 116 -18.66 -21.84 -18.13
N HIS A 117 -18.82 -21.68 -19.44
CA HIS A 117 -20.07 -22.00 -20.12
C HIS A 117 -20.11 -23.52 -20.30
N THR A 118 -21.19 -24.14 -19.82
CA THR A 118 -21.80 -25.30 -20.48
C THR A 118 -22.91 -24.77 -21.36
#